data_AF-A0A941LI06-F1
#
_entry.id   AF-A0A941LI06-F1
#
_cell.length_a   1.000
_cell.length_b   1.000
_cell.length_c   1.000
_cell.angle_alpha   90.00
_cell.angle_beta   90.00
_cell.angle_gamma   90.00
#
_symmetry.space_group_name_H-M   'P 1'
#
loop_
_entity.id
_entity.type
_entity.pdbx_description
1 polymer ?
#
loop_
_entity_poly.entity_id
_entity_poly.type
_entity_poly.pdbx_seq_one_letter_code
_entity_poly.pdbx_strand_id
1 'polypeptide(L)'
;MDLSAGIVSQWDETKLKTVLAWIFAQKGHVTRIDVALDDREASVAVETVRLAVEAGQLVSRSKQFKVIQASNHREGTRTGETLYFGSRESQSMLRVYDKRLELQAKGREDAGLYGVRWELEFKQDRAQACAKALLTLDPDDWRAFLVGVLRSYVDFRETTREAESYEKYRAPLVGWWKALTEGFMRCRLVVERIQQRLDDVAAWLANAISPMLAVVVACRGDQFLFEMIYAGTKRWTQKHYALLKQRKRGTPYVLRVS
;
A
#
# COMPACT_ATOMS: atom_id res chain seq x y z
N MET A 1 -22.94 -0.29 9.00
CA MET A 1 -21.53 -0.09 9.39
C MET A 1 -21.12 1.31 8.99
N ASP A 2 -20.42 2.02 9.86
CA ASP A 2 -20.10 3.41 9.63
C ASP A 2 -18.67 3.51 9.10
N LEU A 3 -18.51 3.81 7.81
CA LEU A 3 -17.21 4.22 7.28
C LEU A 3 -16.84 5.66 7.69
N SER A 4 -17.66 6.30 8.53
CA SER A 4 -17.59 7.73 8.82
C SER A 4 -18.01 8.24 10.21
N ALA A 5 -18.32 7.44 11.24
CA ALA A 5 -18.79 7.99 12.54
C ALA A 5 -17.67 8.53 13.47
N GLY A 6 -16.70 9.27 12.93
CA GLY A 6 -15.61 9.90 13.70
C GLY A 6 -14.58 8.88 14.17
N ILE A 7 -13.34 8.84 13.71
CA ILE A 7 -12.50 9.86 13.11
C ILE A 7 -12.11 9.37 11.71
N VAL A 8 -12.84 9.85 10.69
CA VAL A 8 -12.24 10.07 9.36
C VAL A 8 -11.13 11.11 9.58
N SER A 9 -10.25 11.40 8.61
CA SER A 9 -9.59 12.71 8.63
C SER A 9 -10.59 13.79 9.07
N GLN A 10 -10.17 14.89 9.72
CA GLN A 10 -11.06 16.02 10.02
C GLN A 10 -11.77 16.63 8.78
N TRP A 11 -11.65 15.98 7.62
CA TRP A 11 -12.02 16.39 6.29
C TRP A 11 -13.06 15.42 5.77
N ASP A 12 -14.17 15.98 5.30
CA ASP A 12 -15.14 15.28 4.47
C ASP A 12 -14.55 14.89 3.11
N GLU A 13 -15.33 14.13 2.35
CA GLU A 13 -14.96 13.60 1.04
C GLU A 13 -14.65 14.72 0.03
N THR A 14 -15.41 15.81 0.07
CA THR A 14 -15.24 16.99 -0.79
C THR A 14 -13.89 17.65 -0.54
N LYS A 15 -13.51 17.84 0.72
CA LYS A 15 -12.22 18.41 1.11
C LYS A 15 -11.08 17.47 0.74
N LEU A 16 -11.23 16.16 0.94
CA LEU A 16 -10.21 15.20 0.50
C LEU A 16 -10.01 15.24 -1.03
N LYS A 17 -11.09 15.26 -1.83
CA LYS A 17 -11.00 15.42 -3.28
C LYS A 17 -10.31 16.72 -3.68
N THR A 18 -10.66 17.83 -3.03
CA THR A 18 -10.05 19.14 -3.29
C THR A 18 -8.55 19.11 -3.07
N VAL A 19 -8.09 18.50 -1.96
CA VAL A 19 -6.66 18.38 -1.67
C VAL A 19 -5.96 17.44 -2.65
N LEU A 20 -6.56 16.30 -3.00
CA LEU A 20 -5.99 15.38 -4.00
C LEU A 20 -5.87 16.04 -5.37
N ALA A 21 -6.88 16.81 -5.79
CA ALA A 21 -6.85 17.58 -7.03
C ALA A 21 -5.70 18.60 -7.01
N TRP A 22 -5.55 19.34 -5.92
CA TRP A 22 -4.46 20.30 -5.75
C TRP A 22 -3.09 19.62 -5.79
N ILE A 23 -2.89 18.50 -5.07
CA ILE A 23 -1.64 17.73 -5.09
C ILE A 23 -1.26 17.36 -6.52
N PHE A 24 -2.19 16.81 -7.30
CA PHE A 24 -1.90 16.40 -8.68
C PHE A 24 -1.69 17.58 -9.62
N ALA A 25 -2.40 18.70 -9.42
CA ALA A 25 -2.16 19.93 -10.17
C ALA A 25 -0.74 20.46 -9.95
N GLN A 26 -0.20 20.32 -8.73
CA GLN A 26 1.19 20.67 -8.39
C GLN A 26 2.21 19.60 -8.78
N LYS A 27 1.80 18.56 -9.55
CA LYS A 27 2.64 17.38 -9.89
C LYS A 27 3.19 16.66 -8.65
N GLY A 28 2.49 16.77 -7.51
CA GLY A 28 2.81 16.08 -6.29
C GLY A 28 2.55 14.57 -6.37
N HIS A 29 3.24 13.82 -5.52
CA HIS A 29 3.12 12.38 -5.42
C HIS A 29 2.60 11.98 -4.04
N VAL A 30 1.54 11.18 -4.02
CA VAL A 30 1.02 10.56 -2.81
C VAL A 30 1.82 9.30 -2.54
N THR A 31 2.79 9.41 -1.63
CA THR A 31 3.73 8.33 -1.32
C THR A 31 3.19 7.31 -0.33
N ARG A 32 2.14 7.66 0.44
CA ARG A 32 1.47 6.77 1.40
C ARG A 32 0.00 7.16 1.60
N ILE A 33 -0.87 6.15 1.68
CA ILE A 33 -2.28 6.27 2.09
C ILE A 33 -2.60 5.08 2.98
N ASP A 34 -3.16 5.34 4.15
CA ASP A 34 -3.64 4.29 5.06
C ASP A 34 -5.17 4.36 5.10
N VAL A 35 -5.83 3.26 4.76
CA VAL A 35 -7.29 3.12 4.75
C VAL A 35 -7.70 2.25 5.93
N ALA A 36 -8.70 2.65 6.70
CA ALA A 36 -9.19 1.89 7.83
C ALA A 36 -10.65 1.43 7.63
N LEU A 37 -10.94 0.19 8.01
CA LEU A 37 -12.28 -0.31 8.30
C LEU A 37 -12.37 -0.55 9.81
N ASP A 38 -13.30 0.14 10.47
CA ASP A 38 -13.51 0.05 11.92
C ASP A 38 -14.73 -0.79 12.25
N ASP A 39 -14.51 -1.95 12.86
CA ASP A 39 -15.53 -2.76 13.50
C ASP A 39 -15.82 -2.20 14.90
N ARG A 40 -16.65 -1.15 14.95
CA ARG A 40 -16.95 -0.39 16.17
C ARG A 40 -17.69 -1.20 17.22
N GLU A 41 -18.49 -2.16 16.79
CA GLU A 41 -19.22 -3.07 17.67
C GLU A 41 -18.32 -4.18 18.24
N ALA A 42 -17.05 -4.25 17.77
CA ALA A 42 -16.13 -5.34 18.08
C ALA A 42 -16.75 -6.72 17.80
N SER A 43 -17.55 -6.80 16.72
CA SER A 43 -18.24 -8.00 16.27
C SER A 43 -17.28 -9.15 15.93
N VAL A 44 -16.02 -8.83 15.59
CA VAL A 44 -14.97 -9.78 15.26
C VAL A 44 -13.72 -9.46 16.08
N ALA A 45 -13.46 -10.27 17.11
CA ALA A 45 -12.23 -10.15 17.90
C ALA A 45 -10.98 -10.47 17.06
N VAL A 46 -9.85 -9.83 17.39
CA VAL A 46 -8.55 -10.09 16.73
C VAL A 46 -8.18 -11.59 16.81
N GLU A 47 -8.51 -12.23 17.93
CA GLU A 47 -8.32 -13.66 18.15
C GLU A 47 -9.12 -14.52 17.15
N THR A 48 -10.37 -14.15 16.84
CA THR A 48 -11.18 -14.84 15.82
C THR A 48 -10.51 -14.79 14.45
N VAL A 49 -9.92 -13.63 14.11
CA VAL A 49 -9.15 -13.46 12.87
C VAL A 49 -7.93 -14.37 12.88
N ARG A 50 -7.15 -14.39 13.98
CA ARG A 50 -5.97 -15.24 14.14
C ARG A 50 -6.31 -16.72 13.93
N LEU A 51 -7.33 -17.21 14.63
CA LEU A 51 -7.79 -18.60 14.53
C LEU A 51 -8.23 -18.96 13.10
N ALA A 52 -8.92 -18.06 12.39
CA ALA A 52 -9.31 -18.30 11.00
C ALA A 52 -8.11 -18.40 10.06
N VAL A 53 -7.07 -17.58 10.26
CA VAL A 53 -5.82 -17.69 9.50
C VAL A 53 -5.13 -19.03 9.78
N GLU A 54 -5.07 -19.44 11.04
CA GLU A 54 -4.47 -20.71 11.47
C GLU A 54 -5.23 -21.93 10.94
N ALA A 55 -6.55 -21.85 10.84
CA ALA A 55 -7.42 -22.87 10.25
C ALA A 55 -7.29 -22.98 8.71
N GLY A 56 -6.55 -22.07 8.06
CA GLY A 56 -6.38 -22.08 6.60
C GLY A 56 -7.50 -21.39 5.83
N GLN A 57 -8.36 -20.62 6.51
CA GLN A 57 -9.52 -19.95 5.90
C GLN A 57 -9.15 -18.64 5.19
N LEU A 58 -7.89 -18.21 5.24
CA LEU A 58 -7.45 -16.95 4.62
C LEU A 58 -7.00 -17.14 3.17
N VAL A 59 -7.60 -16.38 2.27
CA VAL A 59 -7.07 -16.11 0.93
C VAL A 59 -6.47 -14.71 0.91
N SER A 60 -5.14 -14.60 0.74
CA SER A 60 -4.44 -13.32 0.82
C SER A 60 -3.37 -13.14 -0.25
N ARG A 61 -3.03 -11.88 -0.54
CA ARG A 61 -1.82 -11.53 -1.30
C ARG A 61 -0.54 -11.71 -0.50
N SER A 62 -0.61 -11.67 0.82
CA SER A 62 0.55 -11.92 1.67
C SER A 62 0.73 -13.41 1.88
N LYS A 63 1.98 -13.88 1.81
CA LYS A 63 2.33 -15.27 2.15
C LYS A 63 2.51 -15.50 3.65
N GLN A 64 2.74 -14.43 4.40
CA GLN A 64 3.07 -14.48 5.82
C GLN A 64 2.24 -13.47 6.60
N PHE A 65 1.97 -13.81 7.85
CA PHE A 65 1.44 -12.88 8.83
C PHE A 65 2.29 -12.94 10.10
N LYS A 66 2.29 -11.87 10.87
CA LYS A 66 3.00 -11.77 12.16
C LYS A 66 1.99 -11.41 13.25
N VAL A 67 2.11 -12.06 14.38
CA VAL A 67 1.36 -11.73 15.60
C VAL A 67 2.31 -10.94 16.50
N ILE A 68 1.92 -9.73 16.87
CA ILE A 68 2.60 -8.95 17.90
C ILE A 68 1.69 -8.93 19.12
N GLN A 69 2.18 -9.50 20.22
CA GLN A 69 1.49 -9.50 21.50
C GLN A 69 2.11 -8.46 22.41
N ALA A 70 1.27 -7.63 23.01
CA ALA A 70 1.65 -6.75 24.09
C ALA A 70 1.31 -7.44 25.43
N SER A 71 2.25 -7.41 26.36
CA SER A 71 2.09 -7.97 27.70
C SER A 71 2.61 -6.99 28.75
N ASN A 72 1.88 -6.85 29.85
CA ASN A 72 2.37 -6.10 31.01
C ASN A 72 3.24 -7.03 31.86
N HIS A 73 4.55 -6.76 31.94
CA HIS A 73 5.49 -7.55 32.74
C HIS A 73 5.21 -7.54 34.25
N ARG A 74 4.40 -6.61 34.74
CA ARG A 74 4.03 -6.51 36.16
C ARG A 74 2.81 -7.34 36.54
N GLU A 75 1.90 -7.58 35.60
CA GLU A 75 0.60 -8.22 35.84
C GLU A 75 0.48 -9.59 35.14
N GLY A 76 1.39 -9.92 34.23
CA GLY A 76 1.36 -11.18 33.47
C GLY A 76 0.20 -11.30 32.48
N THR A 77 -0.62 -10.27 32.34
CA THR A 77 -1.78 -10.21 31.45
C THR A 77 -1.40 -9.76 30.04
N ARG A 78 -2.01 -10.42 29.05
CA ARG A 78 -1.97 -9.99 27.65
C ARG A 78 -2.78 -8.70 27.53
N THR A 79 -2.14 -7.61 27.13
CA THR A 79 -2.75 -6.27 27.06
C THR A 79 -3.22 -5.89 25.66
N GLY A 80 -2.86 -6.67 24.64
CA GLY A 80 -3.37 -6.49 23.28
C GLY A 80 -2.67 -7.40 22.28
N GLU A 81 -3.33 -7.61 21.15
CA GLU A 81 -2.79 -8.37 20.02
C GLU A 81 -2.93 -7.55 18.74
N THR A 82 -1.91 -7.63 17.87
CA THR A 82 -1.93 -7.04 16.54
C THR A 82 -1.46 -8.05 15.51
N LEU A 83 -2.26 -8.26 14.47
CA LEU A 83 -1.92 -9.07 13.31
C LEU A 83 -1.40 -8.17 12.19
N TYR A 84 -0.25 -8.53 11.64
CA TYR A 84 0.34 -7.88 10.46
C TYR A 84 0.31 -8.84 9.29
N PHE A 85 -0.23 -8.42 8.14
CA PHE A 85 -0.16 -9.17 6.89
C PHE A 85 0.68 -8.41 5.87
N GLY A 86 1.80 -9.00 5.47
CA GLY A 86 2.79 -8.39 4.58
C GLY A 86 4.02 -7.87 5.34
N SER A 87 4.90 -7.16 4.64
CA SER A 87 6.11 -6.58 5.22
C SER A 87 6.04 -5.05 5.24
N ARG A 88 6.87 -4.41 6.06
CA ARG A 88 7.00 -2.95 6.04
C ARG A 88 7.64 -2.41 4.76
N GLU A 89 8.36 -3.26 4.05
CA GLU A 89 9.05 -2.91 2.81
C GLU A 89 8.15 -3.04 1.57
N SER A 90 7.02 -3.76 1.67
CA SER A 90 6.08 -3.88 0.56
C SER A 90 5.26 -2.60 0.34
N GLN A 91 4.77 -2.43 -0.90
CA GLN A 91 3.85 -1.34 -1.25
C GLN A 91 2.44 -1.50 -0.65
N SER A 92 2.17 -2.59 0.06
CA SER A 92 0.96 -2.77 0.86
C SER A 92 1.22 -3.57 2.12
N MET A 93 0.54 -3.24 3.20
CA MET A 93 0.57 -3.96 4.46
C MET A 93 -0.76 -3.76 5.18
N LEU A 94 -1.31 -4.83 5.76
CA LEU A 94 -2.51 -4.74 6.59
C LEU A 94 -2.14 -4.92 8.06
N ARG A 95 -2.76 -4.12 8.93
CA ARG A 95 -2.76 -4.29 10.38
C ARG A 95 -4.18 -4.58 10.86
N VAL A 96 -4.35 -5.54 11.75
CA VAL A 96 -5.62 -5.81 12.45
C VAL A 96 -5.36 -5.79 13.95
N TYR A 97 -6.03 -4.91 14.68
CA TYR A 97 -5.78 -4.71 16.11
C TYR A 97 -6.99 -4.11 16.82
N ASP A 98 -7.04 -4.25 18.15
CA ASP A 98 -8.03 -3.58 18.99
C ASP A 98 -7.68 -2.09 19.13
N LYS A 99 -8.43 -1.24 18.44
CA LYS A 99 -8.22 0.21 18.40
C LYS A 99 -8.63 0.87 19.71
N ARG A 100 -9.62 0.33 20.39
CA ARG A 100 -10.05 0.80 21.71
C ARG A 100 -8.94 0.62 22.73
N LEU A 101 -8.31 -0.55 22.80
CA LEU A 101 -7.16 -0.78 23.69
C LEU A 101 -5.98 0.14 23.35
N GLU A 102 -5.69 0.34 22.06
CA GLU A 102 -4.63 1.28 21.62
C GLU A 102 -4.90 2.72 22.08
N LEU A 103 -6.15 3.20 21.96
CA LEU A 103 -6.55 4.54 22.37
C LEU A 103 -6.61 4.68 23.90
N GLN A 104 -7.09 3.66 24.62
CA GLN A 104 -7.08 3.62 26.09
C GLN A 104 -5.66 3.72 26.64
N ALA A 105 -4.71 2.96 26.06
CA ALA A 105 -3.30 3.04 26.44
C ALA A 105 -2.68 4.43 26.19
N LYS A 106 -3.27 5.22 25.28
CA LYS A 106 -2.90 6.61 25.00
C LYS A 106 -3.69 7.64 25.84
N GLY A 107 -4.53 7.20 26.78
CA GLY A 107 -5.33 8.09 27.63
C GLY A 107 -6.43 8.84 26.89
N ARG A 108 -6.96 8.28 25.80
CA ARG A 108 -8.02 8.89 25.00
C ARG A 108 -9.41 8.56 25.54
N GLU A 109 -10.21 9.58 25.83
CA GLU A 109 -11.56 9.43 26.39
C GLU A 109 -12.55 8.82 25.39
N ASP A 110 -12.36 9.07 24.10
CA ASP A 110 -13.20 8.54 23.01
C ASP A 110 -12.90 7.08 22.65
N ALA A 111 -12.02 6.40 23.37
CA ALA A 111 -11.61 5.04 23.06
C ALA A 111 -12.78 4.04 23.04
N GLY A 112 -13.81 4.26 23.86
CA GLY A 112 -14.99 3.39 23.93
C GLY A 112 -15.86 3.39 22.66
N LEU A 113 -15.63 4.32 21.72
CA LEU A 113 -16.34 4.39 20.45
C LEU A 113 -15.74 3.48 19.35
N TYR A 114 -14.64 2.79 19.66
CA TYR A 114 -13.91 1.94 18.74
C TYR A 114 -13.97 0.47 19.17
N GLY A 115 -13.74 -0.41 18.20
CA GLY A 115 -13.52 -1.84 18.44
C GLY A 115 -12.27 -2.29 17.70
N VAL A 116 -12.41 -3.19 16.73
CA VAL A 116 -11.28 -3.73 15.96
C VAL A 116 -11.07 -2.93 14.66
N ARG A 117 -9.84 -2.45 14.43
CA ARG A 117 -9.48 -1.71 13.22
C ARG A 117 -8.69 -2.59 12.26
N TRP A 118 -9.10 -2.54 11.00
CA TRP A 118 -8.42 -3.12 9.85
C TRP A 118 -7.80 -2.01 9.02
N GLU A 119 -6.48 -1.83 9.12
CA GLU A 119 -5.76 -0.71 8.54
C GLU A 119 -4.87 -1.18 7.39
N LEU A 120 -5.28 -0.89 6.16
CA LEU A 120 -4.56 -1.21 4.94
C LEU A 120 -3.73 0.00 4.50
N GLU A 121 -2.42 -0.12 4.72
CA GLU A 121 -1.40 0.84 4.32
C GLU A 121 -0.98 0.59 2.87
N PHE A 122 -1.04 1.61 2.03
CA PHE A 122 -0.48 1.65 0.68
C PHE A 122 0.74 2.56 0.64
N LYS A 123 1.76 2.18 -0.15
CA LYS A 123 2.94 3.01 -0.41
C LYS A 123 3.23 3.15 -1.90
N GLN A 124 4.00 4.18 -2.25
CA GLN A 124 4.53 4.42 -3.60
C GLN A 124 3.41 4.34 -4.64
N ASP A 125 3.56 3.53 -5.68
CA ASP A 125 2.62 3.45 -6.80
C ASP A 125 1.21 3.03 -6.37
N ARG A 126 1.07 2.21 -5.31
CA ARG A 126 -0.25 1.80 -4.79
C ARG A 126 -0.94 2.93 -4.04
N ALA A 127 -0.19 3.76 -3.33
CA ALA A 127 -0.74 4.96 -2.69
C ALA A 127 -1.22 5.94 -3.76
N GLN A 128 -0.40 6.18 -4.79
CA GLN A 128 -0.77 7.02 -5.92
C GLN A 128 -2.02 6.50 -6.65
N ALA A 129 -2.11 5.19 -6.90
CA ALA A 129 -3.28 4.58 -7.54
C ALA A 129 -4.55 4.72 -6.69
N CYS A 130 -4.44 4.53 -5.37
CA CYS A 130 -5.56 4.70 -4.46
C CYS A 130 -6.05 6.16 -4.42
N ALA A 131 -5.13 7.14 -4.31
CA ALA A 131 -5.50 8.56 -4.37
C ALA A 131 -6.18 8.95 -5.68
N LYS A 132 -5.67 8.47 -6.83
CA LYS A 132 -6.32 8.70 -8.12
C LYS A 132 -7.75 8.14 -8.14
N ALA A 133 -7.94 6.91 -7.66
CA ALA A 133 -9.26 6.30 -7.60
C ALA A 133 -10.22 7.11 -6.71
N LEU A 134 -9.80 7.52 -5.51
CA LEU A 134 -10.62 8.36 -4.62
C LEU A 134 -10.98 9.71 -5.26
N LEU A 135 -10.06 10.32 -6.00
CA LEU A 135 -10.36 11.56 -6.71
C LEU A 135 -11.41 11.37 -7.81
N THR A 136 -11.36 10.26 -8.55
CA THR A 136 -12.21 10.04 -9.73
C THR A 136 -13.55 9.39 -9.43
N LEU A 137 -13.63 8.56 -8.39
CA LEU A 137 -14.86 7.86 -8.02
C LEU A 137 -15.87 8.82 -7.41
N ASP A 138 -17.15 8.56 -7.63
CA ASP A 138 -18.23 9.19 -6.89
C ASP A 138 -18.05 8.88 -5.39
N PRO A 139 -18.25 9.83 -4.46
CA PRO A 139 -18.11 9.56 -3.04
C PRO A 139 -19.01 8.40 -2.54
N ASP A 140 -20.19 8.21 -3.16
CA ASP A 140 -21.08 7.09 -2.82
C ASP A 140 -20.43 5.71 -3.09
N ASP A 141 -19.49 5.64 -4.03
CA ASP A 141 -18.75 4.42 -4.38
C ASP A 141 -17.50 4.18 -3.51
N TRP A 142 -17.05 5.18 -2.74
CA TRP A 142 -15.80 5.08 -1.97
C TRP A 142 -15.84 3.92 -1.00
N ARG A 143 -16.97 3.74 -0.35
CA ARG A 143 -17.25 2.64 0.55
C ARG A 143 -16.99 1.28 -0.08
N ALA A 144 -17.70 1.00 -1.17
CA ALA A 144 -17.58 -0.26 -1.89
C ALA A 144 -16.16 -0.46 -2.42
N PHE A 145 -15.51 0.61 -2.89
CA PHE A 145 -14.13 0.59 -3.35
C PHE A 145 -13.14 0.23 -2.24
N LEU A 146 -13.16 0.95 -1.11
CA LEU A 146 -12.21 0.77 -0.02
C LEU A 146 -12.34 -0.62 0.62
N VAL A 147 -13.56 -1.07 0.89
CA VAL A 147 -13.84 -2.44 1.36
C VAL A 147 -13.41 -3.45 0.31
N GLY A 148 -13.70 -3.20 -0.97
CA GLY A 148 -13.30 -4.08 -2.06
C GLY A 148 -11.78 -4.23 -2.20
N VAL A 149 -11.01 -3.15 -2.02
CA VAL A 149 -9.54 -3.23 -2.04
C VAL A 149 -9.00 -3.95 -0.81
N LEU A 150 -9.60 -3.75 0.37
CA LEU A 150 -9.28 -4.54 1.58
C LEU A 150 -9.52 -6.04 1.33
N ARG A 151 -10.69 -6.40 0.80
CA ARG A 151 -11.03 -7.78 0.44
C ARG A 151 -10.12 -8.38 -0.62
N SER A 152 -9.55 -7.56 -1.50
CA SER A 152 -8.55 -8.00 -2.47
C SER A 152 -7.17 -8.25 -1.86
N TYR A 153 -6.95 -7.81 -0.61
CA TYR A 153 -5.71 -8.05 0.13
C TYR A 153 -5.85 -9.26 1.07
N VAL A 154 -6.98 -9.40 1.75
CA VAL A 154 -7.37 -10.53 2.60
C VAL A 154 -8.84 -10.89 2.35
N ASP A 155 -9.17 -12.17 2.23
CA ASP A 155 -10.55 -12.64 2.03
C ASP A 155 -10.74 -13.95 2.78
N PHE A 156 -11.58 -13.95 3.82
CA PHE A 156 -11.82 -15.13 4.66
C PHE A 156 -12.94 -15.98 4.08
N ARG A 157 -12.63 -17.26 3.86
CA ARG A 157 -13.50 -18.21 3.15
C ARG A 157 -13.58 -19.55 3.86
N GLU A 158 -14.66 -20.25 3.62
CA GLU A 158 -14.89 -21.60 4.12
C GLU A 158 -14.00 -22.60 3.36
N THR A 159 -12.73 -22.64 3.71
CA THR A 159 -11.70 -23.46 3.06
C THR A 159 -10.65 -23.94 4.07
N THR A 160 -9.86 -24.94 3.68
CA THR A 160 -8.74 -25.47 4.47
C THR A 160 -7.39 -25.12 3.84
N ARG A 161 -6.29 -25.43 4.55
CA ARG A 161 -4.91 -25.21 4.06
C ARG A 161 -4.60 -26.04 2.81
N GLU A 162 -5.15 -27.24 2.74
CA GLU A 162 -4.86 -28.25 1.73
C GLU A 162 -5.60 -27.98 0.42
N ALA A 163 -6.70 -27.21 0.46
CA ALA A 163 -7.50 -26.91 -0.73
C ALA A 163 -6.69 -26.19 -1.81
N GLU A 164 -7.01 -26.49 -3.06
CA GLU A 164 -6.34 -25.90 -4.21
C GLU A 164 -6.67 -24.40 -4.34
N SER A 165 -5.76 -23.65 -4.95
CA SER A 165 -5.93 -22.19 -5.06
C SER A 165 -7.26 -21.81 -5.73
N TYR A 166 -7.65 -22.54 -6.79
CA TYR A 166 -8.87 -22.26 -7.53
C TYR A 166 -10.16 -22.55 -6.73
N GLU A 167 -10.11 -23.50 -5.79
CA GLU A 167 -11.21 -23.88 -4.89
C GLU A 167 -11.36 -22.84 -3.80
N LYS A 168 -10.24 -22.46 -3.17
CA LYS A 168 -10.16 -21.38 -2.19
C LYS A 168 -10.82 -20.11 -2.73
N TYR A 169 -10.54 -19.72 -3.98
CA TYR A 169 -11.12 -18.53 -4.61
C TYR A 169 -12.61 -18.66 -5.03
N ARG A 170 -13.22 -19.83 -4.91
CA ARG A 170 -14.65 -20.07 -5.18
C ARG A 170 -15.45 -20.42 -3.93
N ALA A 171 -14.77 -20.82 -2.86
CA ALA A 171 -15.38 -21.11 -1.58
C ALA A 171 -16.21 -19.91 -1.07
N PRO A 172 -17.36 -20.17 -0.40
CA PRO A 172 -18.15 -19.16 0.27
C PRO A 172 -17.35 -18.34 1.27
N LEU A 173 -17.83 -17.14 1.57
CA LEU A 173 -17.24 -16.32 2.64
C LEU A 173 -17.62 -16.88 4.00
N VAL A 174 -16.69 -16.81 4.95
CA VAL A 174 -17.03 -17.06 6.35
C VAL A 174 -18.07 -16.03 6.80
N GLY A 175 -19.08 -16.46 7.56
CA GLY A 175 -20.25 -15.64 7.92
C GLY A 175 -19.90 -14.27 8.53
N TRP A 176 -19.00 -14.24 9.52
CA TRP A 176 -18.56 -12.99 10.14
C TRP A 176 -17.85 -12.06 9.16
N TRP A 177 -17.08 -12.61 8.21
CA TRP A 177 -16.37 -11.82 7.21
C TRP A 177 -17.34 -11.22 6.19
N LYS A 178 -18.36 -11.97 5.78
CA LYS A 178 -19.44 -11.48 4.93
C LYS A 178 -20.20 -10.34 5.61
N ALA A 179 -20.50 -10.45 6.90
CA ALA A 179 -21.17 -9.41 7.67
C ALA A 179 -20.29 -8.17 7.82
N LEU A 180 -19.02 -8.35 8.22
CA LEU A 180 -18.05 -7.27 8.40
C LEU A 180 -17.81 -6.45 7.12
N THR A 181 -17.81 -7.14 5.98
CA THR A 181 -17.61 -6.51 4.66
C THR A 181 -18.92 -6.19 3.94
N GLU A 182 -20.06 -6.41 4.60
CA GLU A 182 -21.41 -6.13 4.09
C GLU A 182 -21.71 -6.76 2.72
N GLY A 183 -21.03 -7.85 2.41
CA GLY A 183 -21.13 -8.50 1.11
C GLY A 183 -20.49 -7.75 -0.07
N PHE A 184 -19.88 -6.58 0.13
CA PHE A 184 -19.20 -5.83 -0.94
C PHE A 184 -18.15 -6.68 -1.63
N MET A 185 -18.11 -6.70 -2.96
CA MET A 185 -17.18 -7.54 -3.71
C MET A 185 -15.73 -7.05 -3.67
N ARG A 186 -14.80 -7.96 -3.95
CA ARG A 186 -13.38 -7.62 -4.16
C ARG A 186 -13.21 -6.63 -5.32
N CYS A 187 -12.37 -5.62 -5.13
CA CYS A 187 -12.04 -4.63 -6.15
C CYS A 187 -10.54 -4.66 -6.47
N ARG A 188 -10.19 -4.61 -7.76
CA ARG A 188 -8.79 -4.63 -8.21
C ARG A 188 -8.25 -3.21 -8.28
N LEU A 189 -7.33 -2.87 -7.36
CA LEU A 189 -6.52 -1.67 -7.50
C LEU A 189 -5.48 -1.85 -8.62
N VAL A 190 -5.74 -1.24 -9.78
CA VAL A 190 -4.84 -1.24 -10.93
C VAL A 190 -3.76 -0.18 -10.71
N VAL A 191 -2.50 -0.62 -10.78
CA VAL A 191 -1.36 0.28 -10.75
C VAL A 191 -0.86 0.42 -12.18
N GLU A 192 -1.10 1.58 -12.78
CA GLU A 192 -0.47 1.91 -14.05
C GLU A 192 1.02 2.10 -13.80
N ARG A 193 1.82 1.17 -14.34
CA ARG A 193 3.27 1.37 -14.39
C ARG A 193 3.55 2.39 -15.48
N ILE A 194 3.74 3.64 -15.08
CA ILE A 194 4.36 4.65 -15.94
C ILE A 194 5.76 4.11 -16.23
N GLN A 195 5.99 3.65 -17.46
CA GLN A 195 7.36 3.35 -17.88
C GLN A 195 8.12 4.67 -17.83
N GLN A 196 9.22 4.70 -17.07
CA GLN A 196 10.16 5.83 -17.13
C GLN A 196 10.51 6.11 -18.59
N ARG A 197 10.52 7.37 -18.99
CA ARG A 197 11.00 7.74 -20.33
C ARG A 197 12.50 7.94 -20.28
N LEU A 198 13.17 7.64 -21.39
CA LEU A 198 14.61 7.89 -21.49
C LEU A 198 14.95 9.37 -21.23
N ASP A 199 14.08 10.28 -21.66
CA ASP A 199 14.23 11.73 -21.42
C ASP A 199 14.19 12.09 -19.93
N ASP A 200 13.32 11.43 -19.14
CA ASP A 200 13.25 11.63 -17.69
C ASP A 200 14.54 11.14 -17.01
N VAL A 201 15.08 10.00 -17.47
CA VAL A 201 16.36 9.45 -16.99
C VAL A 201 17.51 10.39 -17.35
N ALA A 202 17.52 10.94 -18.57
CA ALA A 202 18.54 11.89 -19.02
C ALA A 202 18.51 13.19 -18.21
N ALA A 203 17.32 13.74 -17.97
CA ALA A 203 17.14 14.94 -17.14
C ALA A 203 17.59 14.69 -15.70
N TRP A 204 17.24 13.54 -15.10
CA TRP A 204 17.72 13.17 -13.77
C TRP A 204 19.23 13.01 -13.74
N LEU A 205 19.83 12.35 -14.73
CA LEU A 205 21.28 12.16 -14.81
C LEU A 205 22.03 13.51 -14.91
N ALA A 206 21.50 14.44 -15.72
CA ALA A 206 22.03 15.79 -15.83
C ALA A 206 21.93 16.57 -14.51
N ASN A 207 20.78 16.52 -13.83
CA ASN A 207 20.52 17.33 -12.64
C ASN A 207 21.14 16.75 -11.35
N ALA A 208 21.15 15.42 -11.19
CA ALA A 208 21.51 14.77 -9.94
C ALA A 208 22.92 14.16 -9.94
N ILE A 209 23.45 13.78 -11.11
CA ILE A 209 24.71 13.01 -11.21
C ILE A 209 25.82 13.81 -11.92
N SER A 210 25.49 14.69 -12.87
CA SER A 210 26.48 15.40 -13.70
C SER A 210 27.66 16.01 -12.92
N PRO A 211 27.47 16.67 -11.77
CA PRO A 211 28.60 17.22 -11.01
C PRO A 211 29.60 16.15 -10.55
N MET A 212 29.12 15.00 -10.09
CA MET A 212 29.98 13.90 -9.63
C MET A 212 30.65 13.18 -10.80
N LEU A 213 29.99 13.09 -11.97
CA LEU A 213 30.63 12.58 -13.19
C LEU A 213 31.78 13.48 -13.61
N ALA A 214 31.62 14.81 -13.54
CA ALA A 214 32.69 15.75 -13.85
C ALA A 214 33.90 15.57 -12.92
N VAL A 215 33.67 15.37 -11.62
CA VAL A 215 34.75 15.06 -10.65
C VAL A 215 35.46 13.75 -11.02
N VAL A 216 34.72 12.69 -11.33
CA VAL A 216 35.30 11.40 -11.72
C VAL A 216 36.19 11.55 -12.96
N VAL A 217 35.70 12.25 -13.99
CA VAL A 217 36.46 12.50 -15.21
C VAL A 217 37.70 13.34 -14.93
N ALA A 218 37.61 14.39 -14.11
CA ALA A 218 38.76 15.20 -13.72
C ALA A 218 39.84 14.40 -12.97
N CYS A 219 39.45 13.41 -12.16
CA CYS A 219 40.37 12.62 -11.34
C CYS A 219 40.86 11.31 -11.97
N ARG A 220 40.15 10.76 -12.95
CA ARG A 220 40.41 9.41 -13.50
C ARG A 220 40.45 9.37 -15.03
N GLY A 221 40.19 10.49 -15.69
CA GLY A 221 40.03 10.55 -17.14
C GLY A 221 38.65 10.07 -17.59
N ASP A 222 38.29 10.44 -18.82
CA ASP A 222 37.06 10.03 -19.49
C ASP A 222 37.04 8.53 -19.81
N GLN A 223 38.19 7.94 -20.09
CA GLN A 223 38.34 6.49 -20.35
C GLN A 223 37.74 5.64 -19.22
N PHE A 224 37.99 6.01 -17.96
CA PHE A 224 37.42 5.33 -16.80
C PHE A 224 35.89 5.36 -16.78
N LEU A 225 35.29 6.49 -17.17
CA LEU A 225 33.84 6.62 -17.29
C LEU A 225 33.29 5.69 -18.40
N PHE A 226 33.96 5.63 -19.56
CA PHE A 226 33.55 4.73 -20.65
C PHE A 226 33.63 3.25 -20.27
N GLU A 227 34.68 2.84 -19.57
CA GLU A 227 34.81 1.47 -19.05
C GLU A 227 33.71 1.12 -18.04
N MET A 228 33.36 2.07 -17.16
CA MET A 228 32.27 1.88 -16.20
C MET A 228 30.92 1.73 -16.90
N ILE A 229 30.65 2.51 -17.96
CA ILE A 229 29.45 2.37 -18.79
C ILE A 229 29.41 0.99 -19.43
N TYR A 230 30.52 0.55 -20.04
CA TYR A 230 30.61 -0.77 -20.67
C TYR A 230 30.39 -1.91 -19.66
N ALA A 231 31.02 -1.84 -18.49
CA ALA A 231 30.82 -2.82 -17.42
C ALA A 231 29.37 -2.80 -16.90
N GLY A 232 28.73 -1.63 -16.87
CA GLY A 232 27.33 -1.46 -16.50
C GLY A 232 26.35 -2.20 -17.42
N THR A 233 26.65 -2.29 -18.72
CA THR A 233 25.78 -2.99 -19.69
C THR A 233 25.56 -4.47 -19.35
N LYS A 234 26.56 -5.12 -18.74
CA LYS A 234 26.49 -6.54 -18.33
C LYS A 234 25.47 -6.80 -17.22
N ARG A 235 25.01 -5.76 -16.52
CA ARG A 235 24.05 -5.84 -15.41
C ARG A 235 22.63 -5.43 -15.80
N TRP A 236 22.36 -5.27 -17.09
CA TRP A 236 21.03 -4.87 -17.56
C TRP A 236 19.97 -5.93 -17.27
N THR A 237 18.94 -5.50 -16.55
CA THR A 237 17.69 -6.24 -16.35
C THR A 237 16.64 -5.86 -17.42
N GLN A 238 15.54 -6.61 -17.49
CA GLN A 238 14.43 -6.35 -18.44
C GLN A 238 13.89 -4.91 -18.39
N LYS A 239 13.97 -4.25 -17.22
CA LYS A 239 13.60 -2.83 -17.07
C LYS A 239 14.49 -1.90 -17.90
N HIS A 240 15.79 -2.15 -17.96
CA HIS A 240 16.74 -1.35 -18.75
C HIS A 240 16.49 -1.53 -20.24
N TYR A 241 16.27 -2.76 -20.70
CA TYR A 241 15.93 -3.05 -22.09
C TYR A 241 14.59 -2.41 -22.53
N ALA A 242 13.63 -2.28 -21.62
CA ALA A 242 12.36 -1.61 -21.91
C ALA A 242 12.54 -0.12 -22.25
N LEU A 243 13.52 0.56 -21.64
CA LEU A 243 13.85 1.96 -21.94
C LEU A 243 14.40 2.14 -23.36
N LEU A 244 15.15 1.15 -23.87
CA LEU A 244 15.71 1.19 -25.24
C LEU A 244 14.63 1.09 -26.31
N LYS A 245 13.53 0.38 -26.04
CA LYS A 245 12.41 0.20 -26.98
C LYS A 245 11.58 1.48 -27.21
N GLN A 246 11.76 2.50 -26.37
CA GLN A 246 11.08 3.79 -26.48
C GLN A 246 11.77 4.78 -27.41
N ARG A 247 12.89 4.38 -28.07
CA ARG A 247 13.67 5.23 -28.96
C ARG A 247 12.87 5.67 -30.19
N LYS A 248 12.17 6.80 -30.11
CA LYS A 248 11.85 7.60 -31.30
C LYS A 248 13.13 8.29 -31.76
N ARG A 249 13.43 8.28 -33.07
CA ARG A 249 14.46 9.15 -33.65
C ARG A 249 14.02 10.59 -33.39
N GLY A 250 14.62 11.23 -32.39
CA GLY A 250 14.28 12.58 -31.94
C GLY A 250 15.55 13.36 -31.57
N THR A 251 15.51 14.64 -31.92
CA THR A 251 16.56 15.68 -31.95
C THR A 251 17.54 15.65 -30.76
N PRO A 252 18.85 15.88 -30.98
CA PRO A 252 19.84 15.88 -29.91
C PRO A 252 19.47 16.86 -28.78
N TYR A 253 19.51 16.36 -27.54
CA TYR A 253 19.36 17.17 -26.34
C TYR A 253 20.55 18.13 -26.22
N VAL A 254 20.27 19.44 -26.23
CA VAL A 254 21.28 20.48 -26.02
C VAL A 254 21.23 20.90 -24.55
N LEU A 255 22.29 20.60 -23.81
CA LEU A 255 22.43 20.97 -22.41
C LEU A 255 22.55 22.50 -22.32
N ARG A 256 21.51 23.17 -21.82
CA ARG A 256 21.59 24.61 -21.51
C ARG A 256 22.26 24.77 -20.16
N VAL A 257 23.51 25.23 -20.18
CA VAL A 257 24.23 25.64 -18.97
C VAL A 257 23.74 27.05 -18.62
N SER A 258 23.12 27.21 -17.46
CA SER A 258 22.82 28.51 -16.85
C SER A 258 24.03 29.06 -16.12
#